data_AF-A0A972YAV4-F1
#
_entry.id   AF-A0A972YAV4-F1
#
_cell.length_a   1.000
_cell.length_b   1.000
_cell.length_c   1.000
_cell.angle_alpha   90.00
_cell.angle_beta   90.00
_cell.angle_gamma   90.00
#
_symmetry.space_group_name_H-M   'P 1'
#
loop_
_entity.id
_entity.type
_entity.pdbx_description
1 polymer ?
#
loop_
_entity_poly.entity_id
_entity_poly.type
_entity_poly.pdbx_seq_one_letter_code
_entity_poly.pdbx_strand_id
1 'polypeptide(L)'
;MKKSVLIVFVFLYTSVFAVEGYKDIYIKSNINIYVHTIYCAKNLLNISALRPSIVYTNTKSIEDGTYYISSNAGEYSSTFKKIKGKPDSIRIRGILTKGQTSKKQMNKSICLVEKNTQLPKNLNARIVRDLIKSNDTAWKQKIQKYTNFYGKPAYAKGKYLSKR
;
A
#
# COMPACT_ATOMS: atom_id res chain seq x y z
N MET A 1 50.82 -8.79 -24.46
CA MET A 1 50.12 -8.29 -23.27
C MET A 1 49.47 -6.94 -23.58
N LYS A 2 48.15 -6.89 -23.76
CA LYS A 2 47.35 -5.67 -23.66
C LYS A 2 46.05 -6.05 -22.95
N LYS A 3 45.99 -5.72 -21.67
CA LYS A 3 44.79 -5.84 -20.84
C LYS A 3 43.87 -4.69 -21.25
N SER A 4 42.71 -5.01 -21.82
CA SER A 4 41.65 -4.03 -22.03
C SER A 4 40.40 -4.50 -21.32
N VAL A 5 39.93 -3.60 -20.48
CA VAL A 5 38.98 -3.75 -19.39
C VAL A 5 37.60 -4.18 -19.88
N LEU A 6 37.10 -5.27 -19.31
CA LEU A 6 35.72 -5.73 -19.46
C LEU A 6 34.81 -4.72 -18.75
N ILE A 7 34.13 -3.85 -19.49
CA ILE A 7 33.11 -2.97 -18.93
C ILE A 7 31.82 -3.78 -18.79
N VAL A 8 31.62 -4.36 -17.61
CA VAL A 8 30.35 -4.97 -17.23
C VAL A 8 29.40 -3.83 -16.83
N PHE A 9 28.47 -3.46 -17.70
CA PHE A 9 27.33 -2.63 -17.31
C PHE A 9 26.31 -3.50 -16.56
N VAL A 10 26.48 -3.60 -15.25
CA VAL A 10 25.45 -4.14 -14.36
C VAL A 10 24.44 -3.03 -14.05
N PHE A 11 23.38 -2.93 -14.84
CA PHE A 11 22.18 -2.20 -14.41
C PHE A 11 21.37 -3.10 -13.46
N LEU A 12 21.64 -3.03 -12.15
CA LEU A 12 20.85 -3.70 -11.11
C LEU A 12 20.19 -2.68 -10.19
N TYR A 13 19.03 -2.12 -10.57
CA TYR A 13 18.04 -1.44 -9.69
C TYR A 13 16.73 -1.31 -10.50
N THR A 14 15.51 -1.61 -10.06
CA THR A 14 14.91 -2.09 -8.80
C THR A 14 13.62 -2.82 -9.18
N SER A 15 13.42 -4.04 -8.72
CA SER A 15 12.23 -4.82 -9.03
C SER A 15 11.00 -4.28 -8.27
N VAL A 16 10.09 -3.61 -8.98
CA VAL A 16 8.71 -3.44 -8.55
C VAL A 16 7.91 -4.64 -9.00
N PHE A 17 7.35 -5.36 -8.03
CA PHE A 17 6.72 -6.65 -8.23
C PHE A 17 5.26 -6.50 -8.66
N ALA A 18 5.06 -6.26 -9.96
CA ALA A 18 3.76 -6.39 -10.59
C ALA A 18 3.15 -7.75 -10.25
N VAL A 19 1.99 -7.73 -9.59
CA VAL A 19 1.22 -8.95 -9.37
C VAL A 19 0.47 -9.24 -10.66
N GLU A 20 0.78 -10.38 -11.25
CA GLU A 20 0.21 -10.81 -12.53
C GLU A 20 -1.32 -10.68 -12.55
N GLY A 21 -1.85 -9.96 -13.54
CA GLY A 21 -3.30 -9.75 -13.72
C GLY A 21 -3.94 -8.71 -12.79
N TYR A 22 -3.15 -7.88 -12.09
CA TYR A 22 -3.65 -6.73 -11.33
C TYR A 22 -3.07 -5.41 -11.85
N LYS A 23 -3.89 -4.35 -11.80
CA LYS A 23 -3.50 -3.00 -12.18
C LYS A 23 -2.53 -2.42 -11.14
N ASP A 24 -1.41 -1.89 -11.58
CA ASP A 24 -0.49 -1.13 -10.73
C ASP A 24 -1.06 0.24 -10.38
N ILE A 25 -0.93 0.65 -9.12
CA ILE A 25 -1.40 1.93 -8.61
C ILE A 25 -0.25 2.71 -7.98
N TYR A 26 -0.03 3.92 -8.50
CA TYR A 26 1.02 4.83 -8.08
C TYR A 26 0.42 6.12 -7.51
N ILE A 27 0.97 6.58 -6.39
CA ILE A 27 0.48 7.73 -5.62
C ILE A 27 1.18 9.00 -6.07
N LYS A 28 0.42 9.90 -6.69
CA LYS A 28 0.91 11.19 -7.18
C LYS A 28 0.87 12.23 -6.06
N SER A 29 1.97 12.94 -5.86
CA SER A 29 2.11 13.98 -4.81
C SER A 29 1.50 15.34 -5.19
N ASN A 30 1.28 15.60 -6.49
CA ASN A 30 0.71 16.85 -6.99
C ASN A 30 -0.82 16.92 -6.88
N ILE A 31 -1.47 15.84 -6.46
CA ILE A 31 -2.91 15.77 -6.18
C ILE A 31 -3.13 15.31 -4.73
N ASN A 32 -4.37 15.46 -4.25
CA ASN A 32 -4.72 15.08 -2.89
C ASN A 32 -4.38 13.61 -2.60
N ILE A 33 -3.88 13.36 -1.40
CA ILE A 33 -3.62 12.00 -0.90
C ILE A 33 -4.59 11.72 0.23
N TYR A 34 -5.31 10.61 0.14
CA TYR A 34 -6.07 10.05 1.23
C TYR A 34 -5.25 8.97 1.91
N VAL A 35 -5.16 9.04 3.23
CA VAL A 35 -4.46 8.06 4.06
C VAL A 35 -5.51 7.27 4.84
N HIS A 36 -5.63 5.98 4.52
CA HIS A 36 -6.63 5.09 5.09
C HIS A 36 -6.00 4.25 6.18
N THR A 37 -6.53 4.36 7.40
CA THR A 37 -6.27 3.42 8.47
C THR A 37 -7.29 2.29 8.37
N ILE A 38 -6.82 1.12 7.95
CA ILE A 38 -7.63 -0.09 7.75
C ILE A 38 -7.24 -1.17 8.76
N TYR A 39 -8.09 -2.17 8.92
CA TYR A 39 -7.80 -3.32 9.80
C TYR A 39 -7.91 -4.63 9.04
N CYS A 40 -6.87 -5.45 9.11
CA CYS A 40 -6.80 -6.71 8.38
C CYS A 40 -6.54 -7.88 9.33
N ALA A 41 -7.14 -9.04 9.02
CA ALA A 41 -6.86 -10.31 9.68
C ALA A 41 -7.03 -11.46 8.68
N LYS A 42 -6.54 -12.66 9.00
CA LYS A 42 -6.85 -13.86 8.21
C LYS A 42 -8.35 -14.18 8.25
N ASN A 43 -9.01 -13.86 9.37
CA ASN A 43 -10.43 -14.03 9.60
C ASN A 43 -10.96 -12.85 10.43
N LEU A 44 -12.02 -12.19 9.97
CA LEU A 44 -12.63 -11.04 10.66
C LEU A 44 -13.39 -11.42 11.94
N LEU A 45 -13.74 -12.70 12.11
CA LEU A 45 -14.42 -13.19 13.33
C LEU A 45 -13.50 -13.12 14.56
N ASN A 46 -12.18 -13.17 14.37
CA ASN A 46 -11.22 -12.99 15.46
C ASN A 46 -10.78 -11.53 15.54
N ILE A 47 -11.54 -10.72 16.28
CA ILE A 47 -11.29 -9.29 16.46
C ILE A 47 -9.89 -9.02 17.05
N SER A 48 -9.41 -9.88 17.95
CA SER A 48 -8.07 -9.74 18.57
C SER A 48 -6.92 -9.88 17.57
N ALA A 49 -7.15 -10.55 16.44
CA ALA A 49 -6.17 -10.74 15.38
C ALA A 49 -6.13 -9.58 14.37
N LEU A 50 -7.04 -8.60 14.47
CA LEU A 50 -7.06 -7.44 13.59
C LEU A 50 -5.82 -6.58 13.82
N ARG A 51 -5.03 -6.40 12.77
CA ARG A 51 -3.86 -5.53 12.78
C ARG A 51 -4.13 -4.28 11.94
N PRO A 52 -3.79 -3.08 12.43
CA PRO A 52 -3.92 -1.86 11.66
C PRO A 52 -2.94 -1.89 10.48
N SER A 53 -3.32 -1.25 9.38
CA SER A 53 -2.47 -1.01 8.22
C SER A 53 -2.82 0.34 7.62
N ILE A 54 -1.84 0.99 6.99
CA ILE A 54 -2.06 2.21 6.22
C ILE A 54 -2.09 1.90 4.74
N VAL A 55 -2.99 2.57 4.01
CA VAL A 55 -3.02 2.60 2.54
C VAL A 55 -3.10 4.04 2.09
N TYR A 56 -2.31 4.39 1.08
CA TYR A 56 -2.32 5.70 0.46
C TYR A 56 -3.07 5.61 -0.86
N THR A 57 -3.94 6.58 -1.16
CA THR A 57 -4.66 6.66 -2.44
C THR A 57 -4.74 8.12 -2.89
N ASN A 58 -4.99 8.34 -4.18
CA ASN A 58 -5.38 9.68 -4.67
C ASN A 58 -6.89 9.87 -4.79
N THR A 59 -7.68 8.83 -4.48
CA THR A 59 -9.14 8.81 -4.49
C THR A 59 -9.69 8.57 -3.09
N LYS A 60 -10.97 8.89 -2.85
CA LYS A 60 -11.58 8.73 -1.51
C LYS A 60 -11.71 7.28 -1.06
N SER A 61 -11.56 6.31 -1.96
CA SER A 61 -11.70 4.87 -1.68
C SER A 61 -10.42 4.13 -2.06
N ILE A 62 -10.26 2.91 -1.58
CA ILE A 62 -9.21 2.01 -2.04
C ILE A 62 -9.64 1.40 -3.37
N GLU A 63 -8.77 1.39 -4.36
CA GLU A 63 -9.04 0.83 -5.70
C GLU A 63 -8.69 -0.66 -5.75
N ASP A 64 -9.25 -1.37 -6.73
CA ASP A 64 -8.83 -2.73 -7.07
C ASP A 64 -7.50 -2.65 -7.85
N GLY A 65 -6.45 -3.22 -7.28
CA GLY A 65 -5.11 -3.13 -7.84
C GLY A 65 -4.02 -3.26 -6.79
N THR A 66 -2.78 -3.03 -7.21
CA THR A 66 -1.56 -3.25 -6.43
C THR A 66 -0.87 -1.94 -6.12
N TYR A 67 -0.74 -1.66 -4.82
CA TYR A 67 0.01 -0.53 -4.29
C TYR A 67 1.41 -0.96 -3.88
N TYR A 68 2.41 -0.11 -4.09
CA TYR A 68 3.81 -0.40 -3.75
C TYR A 68 4.30 0.51 -2.64
N ILE A 69 4.99 -0.06 -1.67
CA ILE A 69 5.45 0.65 -0.48
C ILE A 69 6.89 0.26 -0.19
N SER A 70 7.72 1.25 0.14
CA SER A 70 9.07 1.06 0.65
C SER A 70 9.12 1.44 2.13
N SER A 71 9.56 0.52 2.98
CA SER A 71 9.64 0.71 4.43
C SER A 71 11.03 0.33 4.95
N ASN A 72 11.30 0.58 6.23
CA ASN A 72 12.55 0.16 6.87
C ASN A 72 12.73 -1.37 6.87
N ALA A 73 11.64 -2.15 6.76
CA ALA A 73 11.67 -3.60 6.65
C ALA A 73 11.84 -4.09 5.19
N GLY A 74 12.02 -3.17 4.25
CA GLY A 74 12.12 -3.42 2.81
C GLY A 74 10.86 -3.04 2.03
N GLU A 75 10.92 -3.32 0.74
CA GLU A 75 9.83 -3.08 -0.21
C GLU A 75 8.81 -4.20 -0.19
N TYR A 76 7.54 -3.81 -0.30
CA TYR A 76 6.42 -4.74 -0.40
C TYR A 76 5.33 -4.19 -1.31
N SER A 77 4.50 -5.09 -1.82
CA SER A 77 3.29 -4.76 -2.56
C SER A 77 2.05 -5.19 -1.79
N SER A 78 0.98 -4.42 -1.96
CA SER A 78 -0.30 -4.61 -1.30
C SER A 78 -1.41 -4.56 -2.34
N THR A 79 -1.95 -5.72 -2.68
CA THR A 79 -3.00 -5.87 -3.69
C THR A 79 -4.36 -5.95 -3.02
N PHE A 80 -5.31 -5.13 -3.46
CA PHE A 80 -6.69 -5.15 -2.99
C PHE A 80 -7.64 -5.61 -4.08
N LYS A 81 -8.67 -6.38 -3.69
CA LYS A 81 -9.77 -6.78 -4.57
C LYS A 81 -11.08 -6.81 -3.80
N LYS A 82 -12.16 -6.38 -4.44
CA LYS A 82 -13.52 -6.58 -3.91
C LYS A 82 -13.88 -8.06 -3.80
N ILE A 83 -14.72 -8.39 -2.83
CA ILE A 83 -15.29 -9.73 -2.67
C ILE A 83 -16.71 -9.70 -3.22
N LYS A 84 -17.00 -10.54 -4.22
CA LYS A 84 -18.35 -10.62 -4.82
C LYS A 84 -19.38 -10.96 -3.73
N GLY A 85 -20.47 -10.19 -3.67
CA GLY A 85 -21.54 -10.39 -2.69
C GLY A 85 -21.21 -9.94 -1.25
N LYS A 86 -20.12 -9.20 -1.03
CA LYS A 86 -19.83 -8.54 0.25
C LYS A 86 -19.89 -7.01 0.12
N PRO A 87 -20.12 -6.29 1.24
CA PRO A 87 -20.07 -4.83 1.24
C PRO A 87 -18.72 -4.27 0.79
N ASP A 88 -18.72 -3.10 0.16
CA ASP A 88 -17.50 -2.41 -0.33
C ASP A 88 -16.50 -2.06 0.79
N SER A 89 -16.96 -2.01 2.04
CA SER A 89 -16.16 -1.86 3.25
C SER A 89 -15.28 -3.08 3.56
N ILE A 90 -15.45 -4.20 2.87
CA ILE A 90 -14.69 -5.43 3.05
C ILE A 90 -13.95 -5.79 1.75
N ARG A 91 -12.64 -6.00 1.86
CA ARG A 91 -11.79 -6.38 0.72
C ARG A 91 -10.88 -7.54 1.06
N ILE A 92 -10.50 -8.32 0.06
CA ILE A 92 -9.35 -9.22 0.16
C ILE A 92 -8.09 -8.38 -0.08
N ARG A 93 -7.07 -8.61 0.73
CA ARG A 93 -5.74 -8.06 0.58
C ARG A 93 -4.71 -9.17 0.44
N GLY A 94 -3.89 -9.10 -0.60
CA GLY A 94 -2.67 -9.88 -0.74
C GLY A 94 -1.44 -9.02 -0.49
N ILE A 95 -0.46 -9.53 0.26
CA ILE A 95 0.82 -8.87 0.48
C ILE A 95 1.95 -9.76 -0.06
N LEU A 96 2.85 -9.15 -0.82
CA LEU A 96 4.12 -9.75 -1.23
C LEU A 96 5.28 -8.92 -0.68
N THR A 97 6.33 -9.58 -0.22
CA THR A 97 7.52 -8.94 0.35
C THR A 97 8.78 -9.53 -0.29
N LYS A 98 9.93 -8.88 -0.12
CA LYS A 98 11.25 -9.50 -0.36
C LYS A 98 11.41 -10.20 -1.73
N GLY A 99 11.16 -9.53 -2.85
CA GLY A 99 11.38 -10.19 -4.16
C GLY A 99 10.16 -10.91 -4.75
N GLN A 100 9.14 -11.17 -3.95
CA GLN A 100 8.05 -12.05 -4.37
C GLN A 100 7.13 -11.38 -5.40
N THR A 101 6.79 -12.11 -6.46
CA THR A 101 5.87 -11.69 -7.53
C THR A 101 4.67 -12.62 -7.69
N SER A 102 4.77 -13.86 -7.19
CA SER A 102 3.76 -14.88 -7.44
C SER A 102 2.57 -14.79 -6.49
N LYS A 103 1.35 -14.96 -7.02
CA LYS A 103 0.11 -15.08 -6.24
C LYS A 103 0.15 -16.18 -5.19
N LYS A 104 0.93 -17.25 -5.41
CA LYS A 104 1.07 -18.38 -4.47
C LYS A 104 1.80 -17.98 -3.20
N GLN A 105 2.68 -16.98 -3.28
CA GLN A 105 3.47 -16.47 -2.15
C GLN A 105 2.74 -15.37 -1.37
N MET A 106 1.58 -14.92 -1.86
CA MET A 106 0.82 -13.85 -1.22
C MET A 106 0.33 -14.25 0.16
N ASN A 107 0.70 -13.45 1.16
CA ASN A 107 0.01 -13.50 2.43
C ASN A 107 -1.37 -12.83 2.28
N LYS A 108 -2.42 -13.62 2.39
CA LYS A 108 -3.80 -13.19 2.17
C LYS A 108 -4.48 -12.84 3.49
N SER A 109 -5.23 -11.76 3.48
CA SER A 109 -6.06 -11.30 4.60
C SER A 109 -7.36 -10.71 4.08
N ILE A 110 -8.35 -10.62 4.98
CA ILE A 110 -9.58 -9.87 4.77
C ILE A 110 -9.44 -8.57 5.55
N CYS A 111 -9.77 -7.45 4.92
CA CYS A 111 -9.60 -6.12 5.48
C CYS A 111 -10.92 -5.37 5.55
N LEU A 112 -11.12 -4.67 6.66
CA LEU A 112 -12.12 -3.63 6.85
C LEU A 112 -11.50 -2.31 6.41
N VAL A 113 -11.94 -1.82 5.26
CA VAL A 113 -11.34 -0.66 4.59
C VAL A 113 -12.16 0.61 4.74
N GLU A 114 -13.45 0.49 5.07
CA GLU A 114 -14.35 1.61 5.30
C GLU A 114 -15.29 1.30 6.47
N LYS A 115 -15.89 2.35 7.03
CA LYS A 115 -16.90 2.20 8.08
C LYS A 115 -18.14 1.50 7.51
N ASN A 116 -18.79 0.69 8.33
CA ASN A 116 -20.01 -0.03 7.96
C ASN A 116 -20.91 -0.15 9.19
N THR A 117 -22.21 0.12 9.03
CA THR A 117 -23.21 0.03 10.11
C THR A 117 -23.29 -1.35 10.76
N GLN A 118 -22.89 -2.40 10.03
CA GLN A 118 -22.84 -3.78 10.54
C GLN A 118 -21.62 -4.08 11.41
N LEU A 119 -20.63 -3.17 11.48
CA LEU A 119 -19.44 -3.36 12.32
C LEU A 119 -19.66 -2.80 13.74
N PRO A 120 -19.04 -3.42 14.76
CA PRO A 120 -19.01 -2.86 16.12
C PRO A 120 -18.53 -1.40 16.14
N LYS A 121 -19.18 -0.55 16.95
CA LYS A 121 -18.90 0.90 17.01
C LYS A 121 -17.42 1.22 17.29
N ASN A 122 -16.81 0.47 18.21
CA ASN A 122 -15.39 0.61 18.56
C ASN A 122 -14.44 0.32 17.37
N LEU A 123 -14.79 -0.65 16.53
CA LEU A 123 -14.01 -0.99 15.34
C LEU A 123 -14.21 0.06 14.24
N ASN A 124 -15.45 0.49 14.01
CA ASN A 124 -15.77 1.60 13.12
C ASN A 124 -15.03 2.89 13.48
N ALA A 125 -14.91 3.22 14.78
CA ALA A 125 -14.23 4.43 15.23
C ALA A 125 -12.73 4.43 14.88
N ARG A 126 -12.13 3.25 14.71
CA ARG A 126 -10.70 3.09 14.39
C ARG A 126 -10.41 3.11 12.88
N ILE A 127 -11.42 2.92 12.04
CA ILE A 127 -11.29 3.04 10.57
C ILE A 127 -11.40 4.54 10.23
N VAL A 128 -10.26 5.15 9.93
CA VAL A 128 -10.13 6.59 9.72
C VAL A 128 -9.54 6.86 8.35
N ARG A 129 -9.97 7.96 7.73
CA ARG A 129 -9.44 8.44 6.46
C ARG A 129 -9.04 9.89 6.61
N ASP A 130 -7.74 10.14 6.55
CA ASP A 130 -7.16 11.47 6.60
C ASP A 130 -6.94 12.01 5.19
N LEU A 131 -7.12 13.32 5.00
CA LEU A 131 -6.87 14.00 3.73
C LEU A 131 -5.64 14.90 3.85
N ILE A 132 -4.68 14.68 2.97
CA ILE A 132 -3.52 15.56 2.78
C ILE A 132 -3.71 16.28 1.43
N LYS A 133 -4.05 17.57 1.48
CA LYS A 133 -4.30 18.37 0.26
C LYS A 133 -2.99 18.72 -0.43
N SER A 134 -2.91 18.63 -1.76
CA SER A 134 -1.65 18.86 -2.49
C SER A 134 -1.08 20.28 -2.39
N ASN A 135 -1.92 21.26 -2.05
CA ASN A 135 -1.55 22.66 -1.85
C ASN A 135 -1.32 23.04 -0.37
N ASP A 136 -1.31 22.07 0.54
CA ASP A 136 -1.12 22.31 1.96
C ASP A 136 0.34 22.71 2.26
N THR A 137 0.54 23.83 2.96
CA THR A 137 1.88 24.30 3.35
C THR A 137 2.57 23.32 4.30
N ALA A 138 1.79 22.58 5.11
CA ALA A 138 2.27 21.54 6.00
C ALA A 138 2.29 20.14 5.35
N TRP A 139 2.11 20.03 4.03
CA TRP A 139 2.03 18.73 3.33
C TRP A 139 3.17 17.79 3.66
N LYS A 140 4.42 18.30 3.64
CA LYS A 140 5.63 17.51 3.92
C LYS A 140 5.60 16.89 5.32
N GLN A 141 5.22 17.68 6.33
CA GLN A 141 5.11 17.21 7.71
C GLN A 141 4.00 16.17 7.86
N LYS A 142 2.84 16.41 7.24
CA LYS A 142 1.69 15.50 7.28
C LYS A 142 2.00 14.15 6.64
N ILE A 143 2.58 14.11 5.44
CA ILE A 143 2.93 12.83 4.79
C ILE A 143 4.06 12.11 5.52
N GLN A 144 5.00 12.86 6.11
CA GLN A 144 6.12 12.28 6.85
C GLN A 144 5.67 11.56 8.12
N LYS A 145 4.63 12.08 8.81
CA LYS A 145 4.00 11.41 9.96
C LYS A 145 3.61 9.96 9.64
N TYR A 146 3.08 9.69 8.45
CA TYR A 146 2.68 8.33 8.07
C TYR A 146 3.85 7.54 7.50
N THR A 147 4.65 8.16 6.62
CA THR A 147 5.70 7.43 5.89
C THR A 147 6.87 7.00 6.76
N ASN A 148 7.12 7.69 7.88
CA ASN A 148 8.13 7.28 8.87
C ASN A 148 7.82 5.92 9.52
N PHE A 149 6.54 5.60 9.73
CA PHE A 149 6.13 4.38 10.43
C PHE A 149 5.62 3.30 9.47
N TYR A 150 4.91 3.69 8.42
CA TYR A 150 4.18 2.76 7.54
C TYR A 150 4.79 2.67 6.14
N GLY A 151 5.92 3.34 5.90
CA GLY A 151 6.61 3.34 4.62
C GLY A 151 6.05 4.35 3.62
N LYS A 152 6.87 4.59 2.60
CA LYS A 152 6.67 5.55 1.51
C LYS A 152 5.93 4.86 0.36
N PRO A 153 4.80 5.39 -0.12
CA PRO A 153 4.16 4.82 -1.30
C PRO A 153 4.97 5.15 -2.57
N ALA A 154 4.88 4.28 -3.57
CA ALA A 154 5.47 4.53 -4.88
C ALA A 154 4.65 5.55 -5.67
N TYR A 155 5.34 6.46 -6.37
CA TYR A 155 4.73 7.39 -7.34
C TYR A 155 5.04 7.02 -8.79
N ALA A 156 5.99 6.11 -9.00
CA ALA A 156 6.28 5.45 -10.26
C ALA A 156 7.00 4.12 -9.99
N LYS A 157 7.22 3.31 -11.02
CA LYS A 157 7.96 2.05 -10.91
C LYS A 157 9.37 2.31 -10.35
N GLY A 158 9.67 1.71 -9.20
CA GLY A 158 10.95 1.80 -8.50
C GLY A 158 11.18 3.13 -7.78
N LYS A 159 10.19 4.02 -7.77
CA LYS A 159 10.33 5.38 -7.24
C LYS A 159 9.30 5.64 -6.15
N TYR A 160 9.80 5.90 -4.95
CA TYR A 160 9.01 6.09 -3.74
C TYR A 160 9.02 7.54 -3.29
N LEU A 161 7.90 8.00 -2.72
CA LEU A 161 7.76 9.37 -2.22
C LEU A 161 8.81 9.63 -1.14
N SER A 162 9.94 10.22 -1.51
CA SER A 162 11.04 10.58 -0.61
C SER A 162 11.03 12.08 -0.28
N LYS A 163 10.51 12.91 -1.18
CA LYS A 163 10.25 14.36 -1.12
C LYS A 163 9.34 14.75 -2.31
N ARG A 164 8.75 15.95 -2.28
CA ARG A 164 7.97 16.51 -3.41
C ARG A 164 8.90 16.88 -4.56
#